data_AF-A0A9E4G0R7-F1
#
_entry.id   AF-A0A9E4G0R7-F1
#
_cell.length_a   1.000
_cell.length_b   1.000
_cell.length_c   1.000
_cell.angle_alpha   90.00
_cell.angle_beta   90.00
_cell.angle_gamma   90.00
#
_symmetry.space_group_name_H-M   'P 1'
#
loop_
_entity.id
_entity.type
_entity.pdbx_description
1 polymer ?
#
loop_
_entity_poly.entity_id
_entity_poly.type
_entity_poly.pdbx_seq_one_letter_code
_entity_poly.pdbx_strand_id
1 'polypeptide(L)'
;DTVNGVIHFELPGVLGGVAMRDIRLKWQDGQLVSASAASNEDYLLRILRTDDGASRLGEFAFGLNRCINRFCGDILYDEKIGGTVHVALGRAYADCGGLNQSSIHWDLVKDLRAGGVVLIDDRPVLQNGKLLI
;
A
#
# COMPACT_ATOMS: atom_id res chain seq x y z
N ASP A 1 -7.61 4.97 13.44
CA ASP A 1 -8.43 3.83 13.91
C ASP A 1 -9.78 3.73 13.21
N THR A 2 -9.82 3.83 11.88
CA THR A 2 -11.07 3.82 11.11
C THR A 2 -11.00 3.02 9.81
N VAL A 3 -9.83 2.42 9.51
CA VAL A 3 -9.60 1.71 8.25
C VAL A 3 -10.43 0.44 8.21
N ASN A 4 -11.21 0.30 7.15
CA ASN A 4 -12.07 -0.85 6.90
C ASN A 4 -11.97 -1.23 5.42
N GLY A 5 -11.90 -2.53 5.13
CA GLY A 5 -11.95 -3.03 3.77
C GLY A 5 -10.86 -4.05 3.46
N VAL A 6 -10.74 -4.36 2.18
CA VAL A 6 -9.79 -5.35 1.64
C VAL A 6 -9.02 -4.71 0.51
N ILE A 7 -7.71 -4.96 0.47
CA ILE A 7 -6.87 -4.63 -0.66
C ILE A 7 -6.13 -5.89 -1.13
N HIS A 8 -5.97 -5.99 -2.44
CA HIS A 8 -5.18 -7.02 -3.11
C HIS A 8 -4.11 -6.32 -3.93
N PHE A 9 -2.86 -6.76 -3.81
CA PHE A 9 -1.73 -6.24 -4.58
C PHE A 9 -1.25 -7.29 -5.57
N GLU A 10 -1.48 -7.02 -6.86
CA GLU A 10 -0.98 -7.81 -7.98
C GLU A 10 0.51 -7.62 -8.24
N LEU A 11 1.05 -6.46 -7.83
CA LEU A 11 2.49 -6.19 -7.90
C LEU A 11 3.17 -6.77 -6.66
N PRO A 12 4.37 -7.37 -6.81
CA PRO A 12 5.07 -7.93 -5.65
C PRO A 12 5.45 -6.85 -4.63
N GLY A 13 5.16 -7.11 -3.36
CA GLY A 13 5.77 -6.35 -2.26
C GLY A 13 7.18 -6.87 -2.01
N VAL A 14 8.16 -5.98 -1.86
CA VAL A 14 9.56 -6.37 -1.58
C VAL A 14 10.02 -5.72 -0.28
N LEU A 15 10.53 -6.50 0.66
CA LEU A 15 11.15 -5.99 1.88
C LEU A 15 12.32 -6.87 2.31
N GLY A 16 13.48 -6.26 2.60
CA GLY A 16 14.68 -7.01 2.96
C GLY A 16 15.16 -7.97 1.87
N GLY A 17 14.92 -7.65 0.60
CA GLY A 17 15.30 -8.48 -0.55
C GLY A 17 14.40 -9.69 -0.82
N VAL A 18 13.34 -9.89 -0.03
CA VAL A 18 12.37 -10.96 -0.23
C VAL A 18 11.13 -10.40 -0.91
N ALA A 19 10.74 -10.99 -2.05
CA ALA A 19 9.52 -10.64 -2.77
C ALA A 19 8.33 -11.50 -2.34
N MET A 20 7.20 -10.87 -2.07
CA MET A 20 5.92 -11.51 -1.72
C MET A 20 4.89 -11.16 -2.81
N ARG A 21 4.27 -12.18 -3.41
CA ARG A 21 3.34 -12.03 -4.53
C ARG A 21 1.89 -12.19 -4.08
N ASP A 22 0.98 -11.53 -4.78
CA ASP A 22 -0.47 -11.61 -4.56
C ASP A 22 -0.88 -11.35 -3.09
N ILE A 23 -0.32 -10.28 -2.51
CA ILE A 23 -0.61 -9.91 -1.12
C ILE A 23 -2.08 -9.50 -1.00
N ARG A 24 -2.79 -10.03 0.00
CA ARG A 24 -4.16 -9.64 0.35
C ARG A 24 -4.23 -9.28 1.82
N LEU A 25 -4.78 -8.10 2.11
CA LEU A 25 -4.88 -7.56 3.47
C LEU A 25 -6.31 -7.11 3.72
N LYS A 26 -6.84 -7.41 4.91
CA LYS A 26 -8.17 -7.00 5.35
C LYS A 26 -8.11 -6.31 6.70
N TRP A 27 -8.70 -5.13 6.79
CA TRP A 27 -8.90 -4.42 8.04
C TRP A 27 -10.36 -4.34 8.44
N GLN A 28 -10.59 -4.38 9.75
CA GLN A 28 -11.87 -4.09 10.39
C GLN A 28 -11.60 -3.21 11.61
N ASP A 29 -12.30 -2.08 11.70
CA ASP A 29 -12.18 -1.11 12.79
C ASP A 29 -10.73 -0.69 13.08
N GLY A 30 -9.95 -0.49 12.01
CA GLY A 30 -8.54 -0.11 12.07
C GLY A 30 -7.57 -1.25 12.41
N GLN A 31 -8.06 -2.47 12.63
CA GLN A 31 -7.24 -3.65 12.97
C GLN A 31 -7.09 -4.57 11.76
N LEU A 32 -5.87 -5.06 11.52
CA LEU A 32 -5.63 -6.04 10.47
C LEU A 32 -6.14 -7.42 10.93
N VAL A 33 -7.20 -7.91 10.31
CA VAL A 33 -7.87 -9.17 10.69
C VAL A 33 -7.51 -10.35 9.80
N SER A 34 -6.93 -10.09 8.62
CA SER A 34 -6.45 -11.14 7.72
C SER A 34 -5.33 -10.61 6.82
N ALA A 35 -4.30 -11.44 6.64
CA ALA A 35 -3.19 -11.19 5.73
C ALA A 35 -2.78 -12.51 5.06
N SER A 36 -2.54 -12.49 3.76
CA SER A 36 -2.04 -13.64 3.01
C SER A 36 -1.20 -13.22 1.81
N ALA A 37 -0.38 -14.15 1.30
CA ALA A 37 0.39 -13.98 0.07
C ALA A 37 0.55 -15.32 -0.66
N ALA A 38 0.59 -15.30 -1.99
CA ALA A 38 0.84 -16.51 -2.79
C ALA A 38 2.29 -17.02 -2.67
N SER A 39 3.22 -16.15 -2.26
CA SER A 39 4.61 -16.53 -2.01
C SER A 39 5.16 -15.86 -0.76
N ASN A 40 5.99 -16.58 0.01
CA ASN A 40 6.65 -16.08 1.21
C ASN A 40 5.67 -15.52 2.27
N GLU A 41 4.49 -16.13 2.42
CA GLU A 41 3.47 -15.71 3.38
C GLU A 41 4.00 -15.66 4.82
N ASP A 42 4.78 -16.66 5.24
CA ASP A 42 5.40 -16.65 6.58
C ASP A 42 6.28 -15.42 6.83
N TYR A 43 6.96 -14.94 5.78
CA TYR A 43 7.79 -13.73 5.86
C TYR A 43 6.92 -12.47 5.95
N LEU A 44 5.84 -12.38 5.17
CA LEU A 44 4.83 -11.32 5.31
C LEU A 44 4.30 -11.27 6.75
N LEU A 45 3.86 -12.41 7.29
CA LEU A 45 3.31 -12.49 8.64
C LEU A 45 4.34 -12.11 9.70
N ARG A 46 5.62 -12.42 9.49
CA ARG A 46 6.70 -11.98 10.38
C ARG A 46 6.88 -10.46 10.35
N ILE A 47 6.87 -9.84 9.16
CA ILE A 47 6.95 -8.38 9.03
C ILE A 47 5.81 -7.69 9.79
N LEU A 48 4.58 -8.17 9.59
CA LEU A 48 3.38 -7.60 10.22
C LEU A 48 3.34 -7.75 11.76
N ARG A 49 4.18 -8.62 12.33
CA ARG A 49 4.34 -8.86 13.77
C ARG A 49 5.57 -8.17 14.36
N THR A 50 6.26 -7.33 13.57
CA THR A 50 7.50 -6.68 14.02
C THR A 50 7.27 -5.83 15.27
N ASP A 51 6.17 -5.09 15.31
CA ASP A 51 5.69 -4.30 16.44
C ASP A 51 4.20 -3.99 16.27
N ASP A 52 3.58 -3.36 17.28
CA ASP A 52 2.14 -3.05 17.29
C ASP A 52 1.70 -2.16 16.12
N GLY A 53 2.60 -1.33 15.58
CA GLY A 53 2.32 -0.44 14.47
C GLY A 53 2.48 -1.07 13.09
N ALA A 54 3.22 -2.18 12.98
CA ALA A 54 3.63 -2.79 11.71
C ALA A 54 2.47 -3.25 10.81
N SER A 55 1.31 -3.57 11.41
CA SER A 55 0.10 -3.99 10.69
C SER A 55 -0.90 -2.86 10.43
N ARG A 56 -0.59 -1.64 10.89
CA ARG A 56 -1.44 -0.45 10.73
C ARG A 56 -0.92 0.39 9.56
N LEU A 57 -1.82 1.17 8.95
CA LEU A 57 -1.44 2.04 7.83
C LEU A 57 -0.68 3.27 8.33
N GLY A 58 0.41 3.60 7.65
CA GLY A 58 1.22 4.79 7.88
C GLY A 58 1.03 5.87 6.82
N GLU A 59 0.68 5.48 5.60
CA GLU A 59 0.57 6.39 4.46
C GLU A 59 -0.43 5.86 3.42
N PHE A 60 -1.06 6.79 2.71
CA PHE A 60 -1.73 6.55 1.43
C PHE A 60 -1.32 7.68 0.47
N ALA A 61 -0.90 7.35 -0.74
CA ALA A 61 -0.50 8.35 -1.72
C ALA A 61 -0.70 7.88 -3.17
N PHE A 62 -0.63 8.86 -4.09
CA PHE A 62 -0.87 8.68 -5.52
C PHE A 62 0.45 8.63 -6.29
N GLY A 63 0.59 7.64 -7.17
CA GLY A 63 1.64 7.59 -8.17
C GLY A 63 1.24 8.45 -9.38
N LEU A 64 1.97 9.54 -9.61
CA LEU A 64 1.62 10.54 -10.64
C LEU A 64 2.69 10.73 -11.73
N ASN A 65 3.83 10.06 -11.63
CA ASN A 65 4.91 10.20 -12.60
C ASN A 65 4.64 9.34 -13.84
N ARG A 66 4.08 9.96 -14.88
CA ARG A 66 3.75 9.28 -16.15
C ARG A 66 4.97 8.82 -16.96
N CYS A 67 6.17 9.30 -16.64
CA CYS A 67 7.41 8.83 -17.26
C CYS A 67 7.85 7.47 -16.70
N ILE A 68 7.34 7.07 -15.53
CA ILE A 68 7.54 5.75 -14.95
C ILE A 68 6.24 4.97 -15.16
N ASN A 69 6.26 4.00 -16.08
CA ASN A 69 5.05 3.29 -16.51
C ASN A 69 5.16 1.76 -16.38
N ARG A 70 6.29 1.26 -15.86
CA ARG A 70 6.55 -0.14 -15.59
C ARG A 70 7.04 -0.33 -14.16
N PHE A 71 6.62 -1.42 -13.54
CA PHE A 71 7.17 -1.87 -12.27
C PHE A 71 8.58 -2.43 -12.48
N CYS A 72 9.50 -2.11 -11.57
CA CYS A 72 10.91 -2.51 -11.67
C CYS A 72 11.47 -3.19 -10.41
N GLY A 73 10.69 -3.27 -9.32
CA GLY A 73 11.11 -3.87 -8.05
C GLY A 73 11.92 -2.92 -7.15
N ASP A 74 12.05 -1.65 -7.54
CA ASP A 74 12.66 -0.61 -6.74
C ASP A 74 11.57 0.37 -6.27
N ILE A 75 11.30 0.33 -4.97
CA ILE A 75 10.17 1.04 -4.39
C ILE A 75 10.24 2.55 -4.60
N LEU A 76 11.44 3.14 -4.67
CA LEU A 76 11.62 4.58 -4.89
C LEU A 76 11.05 5.04 -6.25
N TYR A 77 11.07 4.15 -7.25
CA TYR A 77 10.47 4.41 -8.55
C TYR A 77 9.03 3.89 -8.62
N ASP A 78 8.80 2.69 -8.07
CA ASP A 78 7.53 2.00 -8.23
C ASP A 78 6.37 2.74 -7.53
N GLU A 79 6.62 3.37 -6.38
CA GLU A 79 5.61 4.19 -5.68
C GLU A 79 5.21 5.44 -6.48
N LYS A 80 6.01 5.86 -7.45
CA LYS A 80 5.76 7.05 -8.27
C LYS A 80 5.05 6.75 -9.59
N ILE A 81 4.88 5.48 -9.97
CA ILE A 81 4.33 5.08 -11.27
C ILE A 81 3.01 5.81 -11.56
N GLY A 82 2.92 6.45 -12.73
CA GLY A 82 1.74 7.20 -13.10
C GLY A 82 0.48 6.32 -13.19
N GLY A 83 -0.53 6.66 -12.38
CA GLY A 83 -1.82 5.98 -12.36
C GLY A 83 -1.93 4.84 -11.34
N THR A 84 -0.97 4.72 -10.43
CA THR A 84 -1.04 3.82 -9.27
C THR A 84 -1.41 4.58 -8.01
N VAL A 85 -1.65 3.84 -6.94
CA VAL A 85 -1.57 4.34 -5.56
C VAL A 85 -0.64 3.43 -4.78
N HIS A 86 -0.13 3.91 -3.65
CA HIS A 86 0.54 3.05 -2.68
C HIS A 86 -0.03 3.27 -1.29
N VAL A 87 0.13 2.23 -0.48
CA VAL A 87 -0.20 2.25 0.95
C VAL A 87 1.04 1.79 1.70
N ALA A 88 1.47 2.57 2.69
CA ALA A 88 2.54 2.15 3.59
C ALA A 88 1.97 1.43 4.81
N LEU A 89 2.57 0.29 5.15
CA LEU A 89 2.39 -0.38 6.44
C LEU A 89 3.44 0.11 7.43
N GLY A 90 3.06 0.29 8.69
CA GLY A 90 3.93 0.78 9.74
C GLY A 90 3.93 2.29 9.90
N ARG A 91 5.10 2.85 10.19
CA ARG A 91 5.30 4.21 10.71
C ARG A 91 4.67 5.23 9.79
N ALA A 92 3.92 6.16 10.37
CA ALA A 92 3.45 7.34 9.67
C ALA A 92 4.46 8.50 9.81
N TYR A 93 4.53 9.38 8.81
CA TYR A 93 5.35 10.60 8.93
C TYR A 93 4.65 11.61 9.84
N ALA A 94 5.33 12.03 10.91
CA ALA A 94 4.80 12.99 11.88
C ALA A 94 4.51 14.36 11.23
N ASP A 95 5.34 14.78 10.28
CA ASP A 95 5.18 16.03 9.53
C ASP A 95 3.90 16.04 8.67
N CYS A 96 3.36 14.87 8.34
CA CYS A 96 2.08 14.70 7.64
C CYS A 96 0.89 14.54 8.61
N GLY A 97 1.08 14.73 9.91
CA GLY A 97 0.06 14.52 10.95
C GLY A 97 -0.19 13.06 11.31
N GLY A 98 0.68 12.15 10.86
CA GLY A 98 0.58 10.73 11.12
C GLY A 98 0.90 10.37 12.57
N LEU A 99 0.11 9.48 13.17
CA LEU A 99 0.26 9.06 14.58
C LEU A 99 0.83 7.65 14.75
N ASN A 100 0.79 6.83 13.70
CA ASN A 100 1.23 5.44 13.82
C ASN A 100 2.75 5.36 14.01
N GLN A 101 3.20 4.66 15.04
CA GLN A 101 4.61 4.47 15.35
C GLN A 101 4.98 3.01 15.08
N SER A 102 6.06 2.79 14.33
CA SER A 102 6.57 1.45 14.01
C SER A 102 8.04 1.55 13.61
N SER A 103 8.75 0.43 13.70
CA SER A 103 10.11 0.28 13.20
C SER A 103 10.16 0.13 11.67
N ILE A 104 9.07 -0.30 11.05
CA ILE A 104 8.96 -0.44 9.59
C ILE A 104 8.17 0.73 8.98
N HIS A 105 8.47 1.04 7.73
CA HIS A 105 7.62 1.83 6.83
C HIS A 105 7.75 1.13 5.48
N TRP A 106 6.71 0.43 5.06
CA TRP A 106 6.78 -0.46 3.91
C TRP A 106 5.65 -0.21 2.92
N ASP A 107 6.03 0.32 1.77
CA ASP A 107 5.12 0.68 0.69
C ASP A 107 4.75 -0.52 -0.18
N LEU A 108 3.44 -0.63 -0.45
CA LEU A 108 2.85 -1.59 -1.36
C LEU A 108 2.10 -0.85 -2.46
N VAL A 109 2.47 -1.13 -3.71
CA VAL A 109 1.92 -0.42 -4.89
C VAL A 109 0.73 -1.17 -5.47
N LYS A 110 -0.35 -0.43 -5.71
CA LYS A 110 -1.58 -0.90 -6.32
C LYS A 110 -1.80 -0.21 -7.67
N ASP A 111 -1.93 -0.99 -8.73
CA ASP A 111 -2.22 -0.48 -10.06
C ASP A 111 -3.73 -0.26 -10.23
N LEU A 112 -4.10 0.97 -10.60
CA LEU A 112 -5.49 1.37 -10.82
C LEU A 112 -5.79 1.66 -12.30
N ARG A 113 -4.82 1.45 -13.20
CA ARG A 113 -4.97 1.71 -14.63
C ARG A 113 -6.02 0.80 -15.28
N ALA A 114 -6.24 -0.39 -14.74
CA ALA A 114 -7.18 -1.39 -15.22
C ALA A 114 -8.58 -1.26 -14.58
N GLY A 115 -9.21 -0.08 -14.67
CA GLY A 115 -10.58 0.11 -14.18
C GLY A 115 -10.71 0.66 -12.75
N GLY A 116 -9.62 1.02 -12.09
CA GLY A 116 -9.61 1.46 -10.70
C GLY A 116 -10.15 2.87 -10.51
N VAL A 117 -10.78 3.12 -9.35
CA VAL A 117 -11.31 4.43 -8.95
C VAL A 117 -10.87 4.73 -7.52
N VAL A 118 -10.46 5.97 -7.27
CA VAL A 118 -10.28 6.50 -5.91
C VAL A 118 -11.34 7.56 -5.67
N LEU A 119 -12.07 7.42 -4.56
CA LEU A 119 -13.04 8.37 -4.08
C LEU A 119 -12.49 9.11 -2.87
N ILE A 120 -12.70 10.43 -2.80
CA ILE A 120 -12.48 11.25 -1.60
C ILE A 120 -13.81 11.96 -1.32
N ASP A 121 -14.37 11.74 -0.13
CA ASP A 121 -15.71 12.24 0.24
C ASP A 121 -16.76 11.93 -0.82
N ASP A 122 -16.83 10.66 -1.24
CA ASP A 122 -17.73 10.13 -2.29
C ASP A 122 -17.54 10.73 -3.69
N ARG A 123 -16.51 11.55 -3.92
CA ARG A 123 -16.20 12.15 -5.22
C ARG A 123 -15.02 11.44 -5.89
N PRO A 124 -15.14 11.06 -7.17
CA PRO A 124 -14.03 10.44 -7.88
C PRO A 124 -12.93 11.47 -8.13
N VAL A 125 -11.72 11.16 -7.63
CA VAL A 125 -10.52 11.98 -7.81
C VAL A 125 -9.52 11.32 -8.75
N LEU A 126 -9.56 10.00 -8.89
CA LEU A 126 -8.77 9.24 -9.86
C LEU A 126 -9.64 8.16 -10.47
N GLN A 127 -9.56 8.00 -11.80
CA GLN A 127 -10.22 6.92 -12.53
C GLN A 127 -9.31 6.40 -13.64
N ASN A 128 -9.15 5.08 -13.74
CA ASN A 128 -8.33 4.41 -14.75
C ASN A 128 -6.89 4.97 -14.81
N GLY A 129 -6.29 5.23 -13.65
CA GLY A 129 -4.96 5.83 -13.54
C GLY A 129 -4.86 7.30 -14.00
N LYS A 130 -5.99 7.99 -14.17
CA LYS A 130 -6.03 9.42 -14.49
C LYS A 130 -6.63 10.19 -13.33
N LEU A 131 -5.87 11.16 -12.83
CA LEU A 131 -6.37 12.17 -11.91
C LEU A 131 -7.45 13.00 -12.61
N LEU A 132 -8.56 13.28 -11.92
CA LEU A 132 -9.75 13.97 -12.45
C LEU A 132 -9.89 15.43 -11.99
N ILE A 133 -8.96 15.89 -11.16
CA ILE A 133 -8.90 17.27 -10.66
C ILE A 133 -8.01 18.16 -11.52
#